data_AF-A0A7S0P5F9-F1
#
_entry.id   AF-A0A7S0P5F9-F1
#
_cell.length_a   1.000
_cell.length_b   1.000
_cell.length_c   1.000
_cell.angle_alpha   90.00
_cell.angle_beta   90.00
_cell.angle_gamma   90.00
#
_symmetry.space_group_name_H-M   'P 1'
#
loop_
_entity.id
_entity.type
_entity.pdbx_description
1 polymer ?
#
loop_
_entity_poly.entity_id
_entity_poly.type
_entity_poly.pdbx_seq_one_letter_code
_entity_poly.pdbx_strand_id
1 'polypeptide(L)'
;MANYATEVKLFGRWSFEDVEVKDISLEDYIACKPKYAQFLPHSQGRWQKKRFRKAQCPIVERMVCSMMRYGRNNGKKLMAVRIVKHAFEIIHLLTDQNPVQVYVDAVINCGPREDSTRVGGGGAVQ
;
A
#
# COMPACT_ATOMS: atom_id res chain seq x y z
N MET A 1 -7.53 7.66 -20.66
CA MET A 1 -7.76 7.59 -19.19
C MET A 1 -9.24 7.36 -18.99
N ALA A 2 -9.66 6.45 -18.11
CA ALA A 2 -11.08 6.28 -17.83
C ALA A 2 -11.55 7.52 -17.05
N ASN A 3 -12.26 8.43 -17.73
CA ASN A 3 -12.89 9.59 -17.10
C ASN A 3 -14.12 9.09 -16.35
N TYR A 4 -13.94 8.77 -15.06
CA TYR A 4 -15.08 8.52 -14.19
C TYR A 4 -15.81 9.85 -13.98
N ALA A 5 -17.15 9.83 -14.02
CA ALA A 5 -17.98 11.01 -13.77
C ALA A 5 -17.81 11.56 -12.33
N THR A 6 -17.23 10.76 -11.44
CA THR A 6 -16.91 11.09 -10.05
C THR A 6 -15.45 10.76 -9.76
N GLU A 7 -14.78 11.67 -9.07
CA GLU A 7 -13.40 11.50 -8.61
C GLU A 7 -13.30 10.26 -7.70
N VAL A 8 -12.31 9.40 -7.94
CA VAL A 8 -12.17 8.14 -7.20
C VAL A 8 -11.59 8.42 -5.82
N LYS A 9 -12.45 8.47 -4.80
CA LYS A 9 -12.06 8.66 -3.40
C LYS A 9 -12.07 7.33 -2.65
N LEU A 10 -10.98 7.03 -1.94
CA LEU A 10 -10.89 5.84 -1.09
C LEU A 10 -11.94 5.94 0.03
N PHE A 11 -12.70 4.85 0.19
CA PHE A 11 -13.85 4.77 1.09
C PHE A 11 -14.90 5.88 0.87
N GLY A 12 -14.90 6.54 -0.29
CA GLY A 12 -15.76 7.68 -0.60
C GLY A 12 -15.40 8.97 0.14
N ARG A 13 -14.26 9.02 0.84
CA ARG A 13 -13.86 10.18 1.67
C ARG A 13 -12.49 10.74 1.31
N TRP A 14 -11.49 9.88 1.11
CA TRP A 14 -10.10 10.31 0.94
C TRP A 14 -9.72 10.43 -0.53
N SER A 15 -9.29 11.61 -0.97
CA SER A 15 -8.75 11.80 -2.33
C SER A 15 -7.33 11.23 -2.46
N PHE A 16 -6.96 10.89 -3.69
CA PHE A 16 -5.60 10.50 -4.10
C PHE A 16 -4.86 11.61 -4.85
N GLU A 17 -5.50 12.75 -5.13
CA GLU A 17 -4.88 13.84 -5.90
C GLU A 17 -3.77 14.53 -5.12
N ASP A 18 -3.99 14.76 -3.82
CA ASP A 18 -3.04 15.44 -2.93
C ASP A 18 -1.93 14.51 -2.39
N VAL A 19 -1.85 13.26 -2.86
CA VAL A 19 -0.91 12.26 -2.34
C VAL A 19 0.39 12.31 -3.12
N GLU A 20 1.46 12.78 -2.47
CA GLU A 20 2.78 12.91 -3.06
C GLU A 20 3.78 11.91 -2.44
N VAL A 21 4.64 11.35 -3.27
CA VAL A 21 5.73 10.47 -2.86
C VAL A 21 7.02 11.28 -2.90
N LYS A 22 7.61 11.57 -1.73
CA LYS A 22 8.82 12.41 -1.61
C LYS A 22 10.09 11.74 -2.15
N ASP A 23 10.15 10.40 -2.13
CA ASP A 23 11.32 9.63 -2.57
C ASP A 23 11.14 9.15 -4.03
N ILE A 24 12.01 9.65 -4.92
CA ILE A 24 12.00 9.37 -6.36
C ILE A 24 12.17 7.86 -6.63
N SER A 25 12.95 7.15 -5.82
CA SER A 25 13.22 5.72 -6.04
C SER A 25 11.99 4.84 -5.77
N LEU A 26 11.09 5.29 -4.91
CA LEU A 26 9.90 4.55 -4.50
C LEU A 26 8.65 4.94 -5.30
N GLU A 27 8.71 6.00 -6.10
CA GLU A 27 7.59 6.56 -6.85
C GLU A 27 6.91 5.53 -7.76
N ASP A 28 7.69 4.70 -8.46
CA ASP A 28 7.17 3.67 -9.36
C ASP A 28 6.67 2.40 -8.64
N TYR A 29 7.08 2.21 -7.39
CA TYR A 29 6.74 1.04 -6.57
C TYR A 29 5.59 1.30 -5.58
N ILE A 30 5.26 2.57 -5.34
CA ILE A 30 4.13 2.99 -4.51
C ILE A 30 2.97 3.39 -5.42
N ALA A 31 2.05 2.46 -5.64
CA ALA A 31 0.85 2.69 -6.45
C ALA A 31 -0.19 3.54 -5.69
N CYS A 32 0.05 4.85 -5.63
CA CYS A 32 -0.88 5.87 -5.09
C CYS A 32 -1.38 6.86 -6.14
N LYS A 33 -0.83 6.83 -7.35
CA LYS A 33 -1.25 7.69 -8.46
C LYS A 33 -2.72 7.42 -8.85
N PRO A 34 -3.43 8.42 -9.42
CA PRO A 34 -4.85 8.29 -9.80
C PRO A 34 -5.16 7.08 -10.69
N LYS A 35 -4.19 6.63 -11.49
CA LYS A 35 -4.27 5.41 -12.31
C LYS A 35 -4.58 4.14 -11.50
N TYR A 36 -4.16 4.09 -10.24
CA TYR A 36 -4.32 2.95 -9.34
C TYR A 36 -5.37 3.21 -8.25
N ALA A 37 -6.04 4.36 -8.30
CA ALA A 37 -7.08 4.73 -7.34
C ALA A 37 -8.26 3.75 -7.41
N GLN A 38 -8.76 3.37 -6.23
CA GLN A 38 -9.93 2.52 -6.09
C GLN A 38 -10.78 3.00 -4.91
N PHE A 39 -12.11 2.89 -5.05
CA PHE A 39 -13.04 3.23 -3.97
C PHE A 39 -12.89 2.31 -2.76
N LEU A 40 -12.57 1.04 -2.98
CA LEU A 40 -12.36 0.03 -1.95
C LEU A 40 -11.04 -0.69 -2.22
N PRO A 41 -10.26 -1.04 -1.19
CA PRO A 41 -9.00 -1.78 -1.33
C PRO A 41 -9.26 -3.29 -1.60
N HIS A 42 -10.10 -3.58 -2.60
CA HIS A 42 -10.52 -4.92 -2.99
C HIS A 42 -10.65 -5.02 -4.52
N SER A 43 -9.52 -5.16 -5.21
CA SER A 43 -9.46 -5.08 -6.68
C SER A 43 -9.74 -6.39 -7.42
N GLN A 44 -9.75 -7.53 -6.72
CA GLN A 44 -9.69 -8.88 -7.32
C GLN A 44 -8.51 -9.07 -8.29
N GLY A 45 -7.49 -8.21 -8.24
CA GLY A 45 -6.38 -8.21 -9.19
C GLY A 45 -5.45 -9.41 -9.03
N ARG A 46 -5.03 -9.99 -10.16
CA ARG A 46 -4.04 -11.10 -10.20
C ARG A 46 -2.61 -10.56 -10.24
N TRP A 47 -2.17 -10.00 -9.12
CA TRP A 47 -0.87 -9.31 -8.98
C TRP A 47 0.35 -10.24 -8.94
N GLN A 48 0.14 -11.54 -8.71
CA GLN A 48 1.21 -12.54 -8.51
C GLN A 48 1.63 -13.27 -9.80
N LYS A 49 0.83 -13.19 -10.89
CA LYS A 49 1.05 -14.02 -12.09
C LYS A 49 2.35 -13.70 -12.85
N LYS A 50 2.89 -12.49 -12.73
CA LYS A 50 4.16 -12.08 -13.36
C LYS A 50 5.03 -11.33 -12.34
N ARG A 51 6.36 -11.44 -12.47
CA ARG A 51 7.32 -10.65 -11.69
C ARG A 51 7.01 -9.16 -11.86
N PHE A 52 7.18 -8.37 -10.80
CA PHE A 52 6.91 -6.93 -10.72
C PHE A 52 5.45 -6.45 -10.80
N ARG A 53 4.47 -7.32 -11.11
CA ARG A 53 3.05 -6.91 -11.07
C ARG A 53 2.55 -6.49 -9.68
N LYS A 54 3.23 -6.91 -8.60
CA LYS A 54 2.93 -6.46 -7.24
C LYS A 54 3.15 -4.96 -7.03
N ALA A 55 4.05 -4.34 -7.80
CA ALA A 55 4.31 -2.89 -7.73
C ALA A 55 3.06 -2.09 -8.13
N GLN A 56 2.28 -2.62 -9.08
CA GLN A 56 1.05 -2.01 -9.60
C GLN A 56 -0.17 -2.22 -8.70
N CYS A 57 -0.07 -3.04 -7.66
CA CYS A 57 -1.15 -3.24 -6.70
C CYS A 57 -1.28 -2.01 -5.79
N PRO A 58 -2.49 -1.43 -5.62
CA PRO A 58 -2.70 -0.24 -4.78
C PRO A 58 -2.12 -0.43 -3.38
N ILE A 59 -1.44 0.59 -2.85
CA ILE A 59 -0.70 0.48 -1.58
C ILE A 59 -1.58 0.02 -0.41
N VAL A 60 -2.82 0.52 -0.34
CA VAL A 60 -3.77 0.20 0.73
C VAL A 60 -4.23 -1.26 0.62
N GLU A 61 -4.39 -1.78 -0.60
CA GLU A 61 -4.70 -3.20 -0.80
C GLU A 61 -3.53 -4.10 -0.38
N ARG A 62 -2.27 -3.67 -0.60
CA ARG A 62 -1.09 -4.41 -0.12
C ARG A 62 -1.06 -4.49 1.40
N MET A 63 -1.45 -3.42 2.10
CA MET A 63 -1.58 -3.41 3.56
C MET A 63 -2.63 -4.41 4.03
N VAL A 64 -3.84 -4.33 3.47
CA VAL A 64 -4.95 -5.25 3.77
C VAL A 64 -4.54 -6.71 3.54
N CYS A 65 -3.81 -6.99 2.45
CA CYS A 65 -3.31 -8.32 2.16
C CYS A 65 -2.28 -8.81 3.19
N SER A 66 -1.44 -7.91 3.72
CA SER A 66 -0.45 -8.24 4.74
C SER A 66 -1.05 -8.43 6.14
N MET A 67 -2.19 -7.80 6.44
CA MET A 67 -2.89 -7.98 7.72
C MET A 67 -3.57 -9.35 7.87
N MET A 68 -3.89 -10.03 6.78
CA MET A 68 -4.53 -11.36 6.80
C MET A 68 -3.57 -12.52 7.10
N ARG A 69 -2.39 -12.22 7.64
CA ARG A 69 -1.41 -13.25 8.01
C ARG A 69 -1.85 -13.95 9.30
N TYR A 70 -1.27 -15.13 9.54
CA TYR A 70 -1.52 -16.02 10.68
C TYR A 70 -2.82 -16.84 10.53
N GLY A 71 -2.71 -18.17 10.65
CA GLY A 71 -3.67 -19.18 10.16
C GLY A 71 -5.15 -18.84 10.33
N ARG A 72 -5.57 -18.38 11.52
CA ARG A 72 -6.99 -18.05 11.83
C ARG A 72 -7.54 -16.88 11.01
N ASN A 73 -6.68 -16.00 10.52
CA ASN A 73 -7.05 -14.77 9.80
C ASN A 73 -6.87 -14.90 8.28
N ASN A 74 -6.35 -16.03 7.81
CA ASN A 74 -6.13 -16.27 6.39
C ASN A 74 -7.43 -16.12 5.58
N GLY A 75 -7.37 -15.32 4.51
CA GLY A 75 -8.49 -15.09 3.59
C GLY A 75 -9.59 -14.14 4.10
N LYS A 76 -9.52 -13.66 5.35
CA LYS A 76 -10.54 -12.76 5.94
C LYS A 76 -10.38 -11.31 5.48
N LYS A 77 -10.49 -11.06 4.18
CA LYS A 77 -10.23 -9.74 3.58
C LYS A 77 -11.24 -8.69 4.00
N LEU A 78 -12.53 -9.05 4.08
CA LEU A 78 -13.58 -8.13 4.54
C LEU A 78 -13.33 -7.63 5.97
N MET A 79 -12.83 -8.50 6.86
CA MET A 79 -12.46 -8.11 8.23
C MET A 79 -11.28 -7.14 8.23
N ALA A 80 -10.22 -7.45 7.47
CA ALA A 80 -9.05 -6.58 7.36
C ALA A 80 -9.39 -5.20 6.77
N VAL A 81 -10.23 -5.13 5.73
CA VAL A 81 -10.68 -3.85 5.15
C VAL A 81 -11.41 -2.98 6.17
N ARG A 82 -12.26 -3.57 7.04
CA ARG A 82 -12.96 -2.83 8.11
C ARG A 82 -11.98 -2.26 9.13
N ILE A 83 -10.98 -3.04 9.54
CA ILE A 83 -9.95 -2.57 10.48
C ILE A 83 -9.19 -1.38 9.89
N VAL A 84 -8.77 -1.49 8.61
CA VAL A 84 -8.08 -0.39 7.92
C VAL A 84 -8.95 0.86 7.79
N LYS A 85 -10.24 0.70 7.49
CA LYS A 85 -11.17 1.84 7.41
C LYS A 85 -11.22 2.61 8.74
N HIS A 86 -11.38 1.91 9.86
CA HIS A 86 -11.42 2.55 11.18
C HIS A 86 -10.06 3.14 11.58
N ALA A 87 -8.95 2.47 11.26
CA ALA A 87 -7.62 3.01 11.52
C ALA A 87 -7.38 4.32 10.75
N PHE A 88 -7.83 4.41 9.50
CA PHE A 88 -7.72 5.65 8.71
C PHE A 88 -8.61 6.77 9.25
N GLU A 89 -9.78 6.46 9.81
CA GLU A 89 -10.60 7.45 10.52
C GLU A 89 -9.88 7.97 11.78
N ILE A 90 -9.26 7.10 12.56
CA ILE A 90 -8.49 7.49 13.75
C ILE A 90 -7.29 8.36 13.37
N ILE A 91 -6.53 7.99 12.33
CA ILE A 91 -5.38 8.78 11.87
C ILE A 91 -5.82 10.19 11.49
N HIS A 92 -6.89 10.32 10.71
CA HIS A 92 -7.40 11.64 10.34
C HIS A 92 -7.82 12.48 11.55
N LEU A 93 -8.53 11.88 12.51
CA LEU A 93 -8.94 12.59 13.74
C LEU A 93 -7.75 13.02 14.61
N LEU A 94 -6.60 12.35 14.51
CA LEU A 94 -5.40 12.66 15.29
C LEU A 94 -4.48 13.66 14.61
N THR A 95 -4.38 13.62 13.27
CA THR A 95 -3.39 14.41 12.53
C THR A 95 -4.00 15.49 11.64
N ASP A 96 -5.32 15.51 11.46
CA ASP A 96 -6.08 16.37 10.53
C ASP A 96 -5.61 16.31 9.06
N GLN A 97 -4.75 15.35 8.73
CA GLN A 97 -4.19 15.15 7.40
C GLN A 97 -4.89 14.00 6.67
N ASN A 98 -4.65 13.90 5.37
CA ASN A 98 -5.11 12.75 4.59
C ASN A 98 -4.38 11.48 5.09
N PRO A 99 -5.11 10.46 5.62
CA PRO A 99 -4.48 9.26 6.18
C PRO A 99 -3.72 8.44 5.14
N VAL A 100 -4.04 8.59 3.84
CA VAL A 100 -3.29 7.94 2.77
C VAL A 100 -1.88 8.53 2.66
N GLN A 101 -1.73 9.84 2.78
CA GLN A 101 -0.42 10.50 2.79
C GLN A 101 0.41 10.06 4.00
N VAL A 102 -0.20 10.07 5.19
CA VAL A 102 0.47 9.62 6.43
C VAL A 102 0.97 8.18 6.28
N TYR A 103 0.16 7.31 5.68
CA TYR A 103 0.55 5.93 5.42
C TYR A 103 1.69 5.81 4.39
N VAL A 104 1.68 6.60 3.32
CA VAL A 104 2.77 6.64 2.33
C VAL A 104 4.07 7.10 2.99
N ASP A 105 4.04 8.18 3.75
CA ASP A 105 5.19 8.70 4.48
C ASP A 105 5.72 7.67 5.49
N ALA A 106 4.83 6.95 6.18
CA ALA A 106 5.23 5.87 7.08
C ALA A 106 5.95 4.73 6.35
N VAL A 107 5.50 4.37 5.13
CA VAL A 107 6.17 3.33 4.33
C VAL A 107 7.58 3.77 3.90
N ILE A 108 7.73 5.04 3.49
CA ILE A 108 9.03 5.60 3.09
C ILE A 108 10.00 5.58 4.28
N ASN A 109 9.55 6.02 5.45
CA ASN A 109 10.39 6.11 6.64
C ASN A 109 10.73 4.75 7.26
N CYS A 110 9.91 3.71 7.04
CA CYS A 110 10.15 2.35 7.57
C CYS A 110 11.04 1.49 6.65
N GLY A 111 11.40 1.96 5.45
CA GLY A 111 12.19 1.16 4.51
C GLY A 111 13.64 1.03 4.95
N PRO A 112 14.17 -0.19 5.23
CA PRO A 112 15.59 -0.37 5.52
C PRO A 112 16.41 -0.05 4.26
N ARG A 113 17.52 0.67 4.44
CA ARG A 113 18.46 1.03 3.34
C ARG A 113 19.59 0.04 3.17
N GLU A 114 19.93 -0.66 4.24
CA GLU A 114 21.02 -1.62 4.28
C GLU A 114 20.47 -2.92 4.85
N ASP A 115 20.90 -4.03 4.27
CA ASP A 115 20.65 -5.38 4.79
C ASP A 115 21.92 -6.20 4.57
N SER A 116 22.24 -7.05 5.53
CA SER A 116 23.43 -7.91 5.47
C SER A 116 23.04 -9.26 4.89
N THR A 117 23.54 -9.57 3.70
CA THR A 117 23.40 -10.92 3.12
C THR A 117 24.73 -11.64 3.18
N ARG A 118 24.71 -12.91 3.56
CA ARG A 118 25.90 -13.75 3.54
C ARG A 118 26.31 -14.02 2.08
N VAL A 119 27.51 -13.57 1.68
CA VAL A 119 28.04 -13.80 0.33
C VAL A 119 29.21 -14.77 0.46
N GLY A 120 28.97 -16.02 0.06
CA GLY A 120 30.00 -17.05 0.04
C GLY A 120 30.88 -16.95 -1.19
N GLY A 121 32.17 -16.73 -1.00
CA GLY A 121 33.20 -16.87 -2.03
C GLY A 121 34.07 -18.09 -1.74
N GLY A 122 33.78 -19.22 -2.40
CA GLY A 122 34.48 -20.48 -2.13
C GLY A 122 34.17 -21.03 -0.73
N GLY A 123 35.15 -20.96 0.19
CA GLY A 123 35.05 -21.44 1.57
C GLY A 123 34.91 -20.37 2.65
N ALA A 124 35.05 -19.08 2.29
CA ALA A 124 34.77 -17.99 3.20
C ALA A 124 33.32 -17.56 3.02
N VAL A 125 32.63 -17.38 4.14
CA VAL A 125 31.26 -16.92 4.16
C VAL A 125 31.20 -15.73 5.13
N GLN A 126 31.25 -14.53 4.57
CA GLN A 126 31.02 -13.26 5.29
C GLN A 126 29.58 -12.81 5.05
#